data_AF-A0A0S8FWY9-F1
#
_entry.id   AF-A0A0S8FWY9-F1
#
_cell.length_a   1.000
_cell.length_b   1.000
_cell.length_c   1.000
_cell.angle_alpha   90.00
_cell.angle_beta   90.00
_cell.angle_gamma   90.00
#
_symmetry.space_group_name_H-M   'P 1'
#
loop_
_entity.id
_entity.type
_entity.pdbx_description
1 polymer ?
#
loop_
_entity_poly.entity_id
_entity_poly.type
_entity_poly.pdbx_seq_one_letter_code
_entity_poly.pdbx_strand_id
1 'polypeptide(L)'
;MFPACKIVSNVDKFVAVCRQWNGKRNVYVGLRDRRATLRSCGRTEDIIAIQAVALDIDPVREPDTPSTKNELDAAIRLSETIAGWFEETGYVRPWIAVTGNGCCLYFFLPSKRINDGNRLRMTKRIVNFERWVRSNFKTEMEKHNCNIDSMYDLPRIVRVIGTYNIKGKNTTNRPWRLSYWLHKKTQRAVDQRLLGRLQRF
;
A
#
# COMPACT_ATOMS: atom_id res chain seq x y z
N MET A 1 -13.54 2.30 -20.25
CA MET A 1 -12.14 2.44 -20.72
C MET A 1 -11.27 1.47 -19.91
N PHE A 2 -10.74 0.42 -20.53
CA PHE A 2 -9.97 -0.62 -19.83
C PHE A 2 -8.72 -0.05 -19.13
N PRO A 3 -8.27 -0.65 -18.01
CA PRO A 3 -7.03 -0.24 -17.35
C PRO A 3 -5.87 -0.38 -18.34
N ALA A 4 -5.15 0.72 -18.57
CA ALA A 4 -3.97 0.71 -19.40
C ALA A 4 -2.82 0.04 -18.64
N CYS A 5 -2.54 -1.22 -18.96
CA CYS A 5 -1.38 -1.94 -18.41
C CYS A 5 -0.13 -1.60 -19.22
N LYS A 6 0.95 -1.21 -18.53
CA LYS A 6 2.27 -0.99 -19.12
C LYS A 6 3.31 -1.76 -18.33
N ILE A 7 4.12 -2.56 -19.03
CA ILE A 7 5.28 -3.24 -18.48
C ILE A 7 6.50 -2.46 -18.94
N VAL A 8 7.35 -2.10 -18.00
CA VAL A 8 8.56 -1.29 -18.22
C VAL A 8 9.73 -1.98 -17.54
N SER A 9 10.89 -1.94 -18.18
CA SER A 9 12.09 -2.65 -17.73
C SER A 9 13.11 -1.77 -16.99
N ASN A 10 12.86 -0.46 -16.89
CA ASN A 10 13.76 0.47 -16.20
C ASN A 10 13.00 1.65 -15.58
N VAL A 11 13.71 2.38 -14.71
CA VAL A 11 13.18 3.50 -13.93
C VAL A 11 12.78 4.67 -14.82
N ASP A 12 13.54 5.01 -15.85
CA ASP A 12 13.24 6.17 -16.70
C ASP A 12 11.95 5.98 -17.49
N LYS A 13 11.76 4.80 -18.08
CA LYS A 13 10.52 4.42 -18.75
C LYS A 13 9.34 4.39 -17.78
N PHE A 14 9.56 3.87 -16.56
CA PHE A 14 8.55 3.91 -15.51
C PHE A 14 8.12 5.34 -15.17
N VAL A 15 9.08 6.24 -14.94
CA VAL A 15 8.81 7.65 -14.64
C VAL A 15 8.14 8.34 -15.82
N ALA A 16 8.56 8.08 -17.06
CA ALA A 16 7.95 8.64 -18.27
C ALA A 16 6.47 8.23 -18.39
N VAL A 17 6.15 6.95 -18.18
CA VAL A 17 4.75 6.46 -18.16
C VAL A 17 3.95 7.12 -17.03
N CYS A 18 4.54 7.26 -15.84
CA CYS A 18 3.87 7.93 -14.72
C CYS A 18 3.55 9.39 -15.05
N ARG A 19 4.51 10.14 -15.61
CA ARG A 19 4.32 11.54 -16.04
C ARG A 19 3.26 11.65 -17.13
N GLN A 20 3.24 10.74 -18.10
CA GLN A 20 2.27 10.73 -19.19
C GLN A 20 0.81 10.65 -18.68
N TRP A 21 0.57 9.83 -17.66
CA TRP A 21 -0.77 9.52 -17.15
C TRP A 21 -1.17 10.23 -15.87
N ASN A 22 -0.24 10.84 -15.14
CA ASN A 22 -0.52 11.62 -13.93
C ASN A 22 -1.56 12.71 -14.23
N GLY A 23 -2.57 12.85 -13.35
CA GLY A 23 -3.68 13.79 -13.52
C GLY A 23 -4.73 13.40 -14.57
N LYS A 24 -4.43 12.45 -15.48
CA LYS A 24 -5.38 11.90 -16.46
C LYS A 24 -5.98 10.58 -16.00
N ARG A 25 -5.24 9.81 -15.21
CA ARG A 25 -5.64 8.54 -14.60
C ARG A 25 -5.04 8.41 -13.21
N ASN A 26 -5.65 7.57 -12.39
CA ASN A 26 -4.98 7.04 -11.21
C ASN A 26 -3.85 6.10 -11.65
N VAL A 27 -2.63 6.33 -11.16
CA VAL A 27 -1.43 5.58 -11.54
C VAL A 27 -1.02 4.64 -10.42
N TYR A 28 -0.88 3.36 -10.74
CA TYR A 28 -0.54 2.30 -9.80
C TYR A 28 0.65 1.48 -10.30
N VAL A 29 1.35 0.84 -9.37
CA VAL A 29 2.48 -0.06 -9.62
C VAL A 29 2.29 -1.34 -8.83
N GLY A 30 2.82 -2.44 -9.35
CA GLY A 30 2.84 -3.69 -8.62
C GLY A 30 3.72 -3.61 -7.38
N LEU A 31 3.21 -4.09 -6.23
CA LEU A 31 3.95 -4.05 -4.95
C LEU A 31 5.06 -5.11 -4.86
N ARG A 32 4.84 -6.25 -5.53
CA ARG A 32 5.65 -7.48 -5.39
C ARG A 32 6.39 -7.82 -6.68
N ASP A 33 7.47 -8.58 -6.59
CA ASP A 33 8.24 -8.95 -7.78
C ASP A 33 7.48 -9.94 -8.67
N ARG A 34 7.55 -9.68 -9.98
CA ARG A 34 6.89 -10.46 -11.02
C ARG A 34 7.93 -11.14 -11.91
N ARG A 35 7.59 -12.27 -12.50
CA ARG A 35 8.44 -12.94 -13.50
C ARG A 35 8.76 -11.99 -14.66
N ALA A 36 10.00 -12.04 -15.15
CA ALA A 36 10.47 -11.20 -16.25
C ALA A 36 9.72 -11.44 -17.58
N THR A 37 9.10 -12.61 -17.74
CA THR A 37 8.35 -13.01 -18.94
C THR A 37 6.92 -12.47 -18.99
N LEU A 38 6.51 -11.64 -18.03
CA LEU A 38 5.17 -11.06 -17.97
C LEU A 38 4.86 -10.26 -19.26
N ARG A 39 3.67 -10.49 -19.84
CA ARG A 39 3.21 -9.80 -21.06
C ARG A 39 1.91 -9.00 -20.87
N SER A 40 1.28 -9.10 -19.71
CA SER A 40 0.00 -8.46 -19.38
C SER A 40 -0.09 -8.13 -17.88
N CYS A 41 -1.28 -7.76 -17.39
CA CYS A 41 -1.50 -7.59 -15.95
C CYS A 41 -1.09 -8.85 -15.18
N GLY A 42 -0.20 -8.69 -14.19
CA GLY A 42 0.25 -9.80 -13.37
C GLY A 42 -0.88 -10.41 -12.55
N ARG A 43 -0.91 -11.74 -12.51
CA ARG A 43 -1.80 -12.58 -11.72
C ARG A 43 -1.04 -13.17 -10.54
N THR A 44 -1.75 -13.93 -9.72
CA THR A 44 -1.18 -14.56 -8.53
C THR A 44 0.03 -15.42 -8.87
N GLU A 45 0.00 -16.16 -9.99
CA GLU A 45 1.05 -17.07 -10.45
C GLU A 45 2.29 -16.34 -10.97
N ASP A 46 2.13 -15.09 -11.42
CA ASP A 46 3.23 -14.25 -11.90
C ASP A 46 4.13 -13.74 -10.77
N ILE A 47 3.68 -13.80 -9.52
CA ILE A 47 4.44 -13.33 -8.35
C ILE A 47 5.52 -14.34 -7.98
N ILE A 48 6.77 -13.89 -7.98
CA ILE A 48 7.96 -14.72 -7.73
C ILE A 48 8.66 -14.40 -6.41
N ALA A 49 8.39 -13.24 -5.82
CA ALA A 49 8.89 -12.90 -4.48
C ALA A 49 8.01 -11.86 -3.79
N ILE A 50 8.13 -11.81 -2.47
CA ILE A 50 7.56 -10.76 -1.62
C ILE A 50 8.68 -10.08 -0.86
N GLN A 51 8.77 -8.77 -1.04
CA GLN A 51 9.75 -7.88 -0.41
C GLN A 51 9.09 -6.78 0.42
N ALA A 52 7.77 -6.72 0.41
CA ALA A 52 7.00 -5.77 1.20
C ALA A 52 5.58 -6.28 1.46
N VAL A 53 5.02 -5.89 2.60
CA VAL A 53 3.58 -5.92 2.87
C VAL A 53 3.11 -4.49 3.12
N ALA A 54 1.85 -4.22 2.80
CA ALA A 54 1.29 -2.88 2.94
C ALA A 54 -0.07 -2.94 3.64
N LEU A 55 -0.38 -1.90 4.39
CA LEU A 55 -1.70 -1.65 4.97
C LEU A 55 -2.25 -0.37 4.36
N ASP A 56 -3.46 -0.41 3.83
CA ASP A 56 -4.13 0.76 3.25
C ASP A 56 -5.17 1.26 4.25
N ILE A 57 -5.03 2.50 4.70
CA ILE A 57 -5.83 3.13 5.75
C ILE A 57 -6.63 4.25 5.11
N ASP A 58 -7.94 4.09 5.02
CA ASP A 58 -8.84 5.07 4.44
C ASP A 58 -9.90 5.52 5.44
N PRO A 59 -10.27 6.81 5.47
CA PRO A 59 -11.41 7.28 6.25
C PRO A 59 -12.71 6.66 5.72
N VAL A 60 -13.62 6.32 6.63
CA VAL A 60 -14.96 5.84 6.28
C VAL A 60 -15.77 6.99 5.69
N ARG A 61 -16.20 6.81 4.44
CA ARG A 61 -16.95 7.79 3.66
C ARG A 61 -17.62 7.10 2.47
N GLU A 62 -18.49 7.83 1.79
CA GLU A 62 -19.11 7.34 0.57
C GLU A 62 -18.08 6.88 -0.49
N PRO A 63 -18.36 5.78 -1.20
CA PRO A 63 -17.55 5.35 -2.33
C PRO A 63 -17.31 6.49 -3.32
N ASP A 64 -16.17 6.44 -4.02
CA ASP A 64 -15.83 7.39 -5.09
C ASP A 64 -15.85 8.89 -4.71
N THR A 65 -15.67 9.25 -3.42
CA THR A 65 -15.98 10.62 -2.95
C THR A 65 -14.83 11.54 -2.50
N PRO A 66 -13.54 11.47 -2.88
CA PRO A 66 -12.40 12.04 -2.09
C PRO A 66 -12.52 12.32 -0.56
N SER A 67 -11.43 12.29 0.19
CA SER A 67 -11.54 12.64 1.62
C SER A 67 -11.61 14.15 1.82
N THR A 68 -12.32 14.62 2.85
CA THR A 68 -12.12 15.98 3.37
C THR A 68 -10.75 16.12 4.01
N LYS A 69 -10.34 17.35 4.35
CA LYS A 69 -9.11 17.56 5.13
C LYS A 69 -9.15 16.81 6.47
N ASN A 70 -10.26 16.92 7.21
CA ASN A 70 -10.39 16.29 8.53
C ASN A 70 -10.36 14.75 8.45
N GLU A 71 -11.02 14.18 7.44
CA GLU A 71 -10.98 12.74 7.15
C GLU A 71 -9.55 12.28 6.82
N LEU A 72 -8.83 13.03 5.98
CA LEU A 72 -7.43 12.71 5.67
C LEU A 72 -6.53 12.82 6.90
N ASP A 73 -6.67 13.88 7.70
CA ASP A 73 -5.89 14.09 8.92
C ASP A 73 -6.15 12.96 9.94
N ALA A 74 -7.36 12.39 9.97
CA ALA A 74 -7.68 11.23 10.81
C ALA A 74 -6.93 9.97 10.35
N ALA A 75 -6.88 9.71 9.04
CA ALA A 75 -6.11 8.60 8.48
C ALA A 75 -4.60 8.77 8.72
N ILE A 76 -4.08 10.00 8.64
CA ILE A 76 -2.68 10.32 8.97
C ILE A 76 -2.41 9.97 10.44
N ARG A 77 -3.21 10.48 11.37
CA ARG A 77 -3.05 10.20 12.81
C ARG A 77 -3.07 8.70 13.11
N LEU A 78 -4.05 7.98 12.57
CA LEU A 78 -4.12 6.52 12.74
C LEU A 78 -2.87 5.82 12.17
N SER A 79 -2.39 6.26 11.00
CA SER A 79 -1.18 5.69 10.40
C SER A 79 0.08 5.92 11.25
N GLU A 80 0.21 7.10 11.87
CA GLU A 80 1.32 7.40 12.79
C GLU A 80 1.21 6.59 14.09
N THR A 81 0.00 6.44 14.65
CA THR A 81 -0.26 5.59 15.83
C THR A 81 0.16 4.14 15.56
N ILE A 82 -0.27 3.56 14.43
CA ILE A 82 0.09 2.19 14.07
C ILE A 82 1.60 2.08 13.83
N ALA A 83 2.20 3.02 13.11
CA ALA A 83 3.63 3.00 12.84
C ALA A 83 4.49 3.11 14.12
N GLY A 84 4.09 3.98 15.06
CA GLY A 84 4.73 4.14 16.36
C GLY A 84 4.65 2.86 17.19
N TRP A 85 3.48 2.24 17.24
CA TRP A 85 3.32 0.98 17.97
C TRP A 85 4.20 -0.16 17.42
N PHE A 86 4.39 -0.25 16.10
CA PHE A 86 5.32 -1.23 15.52
C PHE A 86 6.77 -0.95 15.96
N GLU A 87 7.19 0.31 15.94
CA GLU A 87 8.52 0.74 16.40
C GLU A 87 8.74 0.45 17.89
N GLU A 88 7.79 0.84 18.75
CA GLU A 88 7.82 0.62 20.20
C GLU A 88 7.83 -0.86 20.58
N THR A 89 7.20 -1.71 19.77
CA THR A 89 7.22 -3.17 19.97
C THR A 89 8.45 -3.84 19.34
N GLY A 90 9.38 -3.06 18.82
CA GLY A 90 10.70 -3.45 18.31
C GLY A 90 10.69 -4.04 16.90
N TYR A 91 9.71 -3.66 16.08
CA TYR A 91 9.75 -3.81 14.63
C TYR A 91 10.36 -2.56 13.99
N VAL A 92 10.70 -2.65 12.72
CA VAL A 92 11.11 -1.47 11.95
C VAL A 92 9.86 -0.61 11.70
N ARG A 93 9.95 0.69 11.99
CA ARG A 93 8.88 1.65 11.69
C ARG A 93 8.51 1.58 10.20
N PRO A 94 7.24 1.30 9.83
CA PRO A 94 6.83 1.28 8.43
C PRO A 94 6.93 2.67 7.82
N TRP A 95 7.17 2.73 6.51
CA TRP A 95 7.08 3.99 5.78
C TRP A 95 5.62 4.38 5.58
N ILE A 96 5.31 5.65 5.82
CA ILE A 96 3.97 6.19 5.67
C ILE A 96 3.90 7.00 4.37
N ALA A 97 2.97 6.65 3.49
CA ALA A 97 2.62 7.46 2.32
C ALA A 97 1.20 7.97 2.43
N VAL A 98 1.02 9.28 2.24
CA VAL A 98 -0.31 9.86 2.00
C VAL A 98 -0.68 9.58 0.55
N THR A 99 -1.75 8.81 0.32
CA THR A 99 -2.17 8.31 -1.01
C THR A 99 -3.19 9.22 -1.70
N GLY A 100 -3.44 10.39 -1.11
CA GLY A 100 -4.35 11.43 -1.58
C GLY A 100 -5.67 11.47 -0.82
N ASN A 101 -6.25 10.30 -0.50
CA ASN A 101 -7.49 10.20 0.28
C ASN A 101 -7.32 9.54 1.65
N GLY A 102 -6.27 8.73 1.81
CA GLY A 102 -5.89 8.06 3.05
C GLY A 102 -4.38 7.91 3.12
N CYS A 103 -3.92 6.92 3.89
CA CYS A 103 -2.51 6.61 4.08
C CYS A 103 -2.22 5.13 3.80
N CYS A 104 -1.02 4.83 3.32
CA CYS A 104 -0.55 3.47 3.18
C CYS A 104 0.75 3.27 3.96
N LEU A 105 0.77 2.27 4.82
CA LEU A 105 1.94 1.83 5.56
C LEU A 105 2.69 0.77 4.76
N TYR A 106 3.98 0.96 4.55
CA TYR A 106 4.84 0.02 3.83
C TYR A 106 5.86 -0.60 4.78
N PHE A 107 5.73 -1.90 4.97
CA PHE A 107 6.68 -2.72 5.72
C PHE A 107 7.58 -3.45 4.74
N PHE A 108 8.89 -3.18 4.79
CA PHE A 108 9.85 -3.83 3.91
C PHE A 108 10.42 -5.08 4.57
N LEU A 109 10.48 -6.16 3.79
CA LEU A 109 10.87 -7.48 4.25
C LEU A 109 12.08 -7.96 3.46
N PRO A 110 12.88 -8.87 4.03
CA PRO A 110 13.84 -9.63 3.25
C PRO A 110 13.09 -10.34 2.12
N SER A 111 13.66 -10.32 0.91
CA SER A 111 12.99 -10.91 -0.25
C SER A 111 12.72 -12.39 -0.01
N LYS A 112 11.43 -12.75 -0.02
CA LYS A 112 10.96 -14.13 0.17
C LYS A 112 10.43 -14.68 -1.15
N ARG A 113 11.13 -15.66 -1.71
CA ARG A 113 10.71 -16.34 -2.96
C ARG A 113 9.33 -16.98 -2.81
N ILE A 114 8.49 -16.80 -3.82
CA ILE A 114 7.18 -17.42 -3.97
C ILE A 114 7.20 -18.44 -5.11
N ASN A 115 6.62 -19.60 -4.83
CA ASN A 115 6.40 -20.68 -5.79
C ASN A 115 5.10 -21.40 -5.42
N ASP A 116 4.68 -22.36 -6.22
CA ASP A 116 3.37 -23.00 -6.05
C ASP A 116 3.26 -23.75 -4.71
N GLY A 117 4.38 -24.31 -4.19
CA GLY A 117 4.43 -24.98 -2.89
C GLY A 117 4.31 -24.07 -1.66
N ASN A 118 4.41 -22.74 -1.82
CA ASN A 118 4.29 -21.80 -0.70
C ASN A 118 3.28 -20.66 -0.92
N ARG A 119 2.77 -20.48 -2.14
CA ARG A 119 1.90 -19.38 -2.57
C ARG A 119 0.70 -19.19 -1.66
N LEU A 120 -0.11 -20.24 -1.50
CA LEU A 120 -1.32 -20.21 -0.68
C LEU A 120 -1.01 -19.94 0.80
N ARG A 121 0.04 -20.57 1.33
CA ARG A 121 0.47 -20.39 2.72
C ARG A 121 0.90 -18.95 2.97
N MET A 122 1.63 -18.34 2.03
CA MET A 122 2.02 -16.95 2.15
C MET A 122 0.82 -15.99 2.08
N THR A 123 -0.14 -16.22 1.18
CA THR A 123 -1.37 -15.41 1.15
C THR A 123 -2.11 -15.47 2.49
N LYS A 124 -2.27 -16.67 3.06
CA LYS A 124 -2.91 -16.85 4.39
C LYS A 124 -2.19 -16.08 5.50
N ARG A 125 -0.86 -16.08 5.49
CA ARG A 125 -0.03 -15.33 6.45
C ARG A 125 -0.27 -13.82 6.38
N ILE A 126 -0.41 -13.27 5.17
CA ILE A 126 -0.70 -11.84 4.98
C ILE A 126 -2.12 -11.52 5.43
N VAL A 127 -3.10 -12.39 5.12
CA VAL A 127 -4.48 -12.26 5.64
C VAL A 127 -4.49 -12.22 7.18
N ASN A 128 -3.78 -13.16 7.81
CA ASN A 128 -3.70 -13.25 9.27
C ASN A 128 -2.97 -12.04 9.89
N PHE A 129 -1.95 -11.51 9.22
CA PHE A 129 -1.31 -10.25 9.60
C PHE A 129 -2.29 -9.08 9.57
N GLU A 130 -3.03 -8.89 8.48
CA GLU A 130 -4.02 -7.80 8.39
C GLU A 130 -5.13 -7.95 9.43
N ARG A 131 -5.59 -9.18 9.70
CA ARG A 131 -6.57 -9.45 10.76
C ARG A 131 -6.01 -9.09 12.12
N TRP A 132 -4.79 -9.53 12.40
CA TRP A 132 -4.12 -9.22 13.66
C TRP A 132 -3.98 -7.71 13.86
N VAL A 133 -3.54 -6.95 12.84
CA VAL A 133 -3.47 -5.47 12.96
C VAL A 133 -4.87 -4.89 13.18
N ARG A 134 -5.87 -5.28 12.40
CA ARG A 134 -7.25 -4.80 12.58
C ARG A 134 -7.80 -5.07 13.98
N SER A 135 -7.49 -6.22 14.58
CA SER A 135 -7.88 -6.53 15.96
C SER A 135 -7.16 -5.64 16.98
N ASN A 136 -5.86 -5.39 16.84
CA ASN A 136 -5.11 -4.55 17.79
C ASN A 136 -5.50 -3.07 17.74
N PHE A 137 -5.95 -2.57 16.58
CA PHE A 137 -6.28 -1.16 16.37
C PHE A 137 -7.78 -0.90 16.17
N LYS A 138 -8.65 -1.84 16.56
CA LYS A 138 -10.11 -1.69 16.39
C LYS A 138 -10.64 -0.40 17.02
N THR A 139 -10.29 -0.13 18.27
CA THR A 139 -10.75 1.06 18.99
C THR A 139 -10.21 2.35 18.37
N GLU A 140 -8.95 2.39 17.94
CA GLU A 140 -8.39 3.57 17.27
C GLU A 140 -9.00 3.79 15.88
N MET A 141 -9.32 2.73 15.14
CA MET A 141 -10.07 2.80 13.87
C MET A 141 -11.46 3.40 14.08
N GLU A 142 -12.21 2.92 15.07
CA GLU A 142 -13.54 3.44 15.42
C GLU A 142 -13.47 4.92 15.82
N LYS A 143 -12.53 5.28 16.71
CA LYS A 143 -12.29 6.65 17.17
C LYS A 143 -11.93 7.62 16.04
N HIS A 144 -11.12 7.17 15.08
CA HIS A 144 -10.71 7.99 13.94
C HIS A 144 -11.66 7.88 12.73
N ASN A 145 -12.74 7.10 12.83
CA ASN A 145 -13.65 6.78 11.73
C ASN A 145 -12.87 6.37 10.45
N CYS A 146 -11.94 5.44 10.61
CA CYS A 146 -11.08 4.93 9.54
C CYS A 146 -11.14 3.41 9.48
N ASN A 147 -10.85 2.85 8.32
CA ASN A 147 -10.72 1.42 8.09
C ASN A 147 -9.34 1.08 7.55
N ILE A 148 -8.87 -0.12 7.86
CA ILE A 148 -7.78 -0.76 7.12
C ILE A 148 -8.41 -1.62 6.03
N ASP A 149 -8.14 -1.31 4.77
CA ASP A 149 -8.61 -2.06 3.60
C ASP A 149 -7.76 -3.31 3.35
N SER A 150 -8.37 -4.31 2.71
CA SER A 150 -7.71 -5.59 2.45
C SER A 150 -6.72 -5.50 1.28
N MET A 151 -5.46 -5.85 1.54
CA MET A 151 -4.30 -5.73 0.63
C MET A 151 -3.56 -7.07 0.44
N TYR A 152 -4.18 -8.19 0.84
CA TYR A 152 -3.48 -9.46 1.03
C TYR A 152 -3.12 -10.24 -0.26
N ASP A 153 -3.84 -10.04 -1.37
CA ASP A 153 -3.63 -10.78 -2.62
C ASP A 153 -2.22 -10.59 -3.19
N LEU A 154 -1.67 -11.63 -3.79
CA LEU A 154 -0.31 -11.58 -4.32
C LEU A 154 -0.10 -10.54 -5.43
N PRO A 155 -0.98 -10.40 -6.44
CA PRO A 155 -0.77 -9.44 -7.52
C PRO A 155 -1.07 -7.98 -7.13
N ARG A 156 -1.12 -7.65 -5.83
CA ARG A 156 -1.46 -6.33 -5.32
C ARG A 156 -0.69 -5.21 -6.01
N ILE A 157 -1.44 -4.18 -6.38
CA ILE A 157 -0.96 -2.89 -6.85
C ILE A 157 -1.12 -1.84 -5.75
N VAL A 158 -0.25 -0.85 -5.76
CA VAL A 158 -0.26 0.32 -4.87
C VAL A 158 -0.12 1.57 -5.70
N ARG A 159 -0.57 2.72 -5.18
CA ARG A 159 -0.41 4.00 -5.89
C ARG A 159 1.07 4.32 -6.10
N VAL A 160 1.41 4.86 -7.26
CA VAL A 160 2.73 5.48 -7.45
C VAL A 160 2.77 6.79 -6.68
N ILE A 161 3.50 6.82 -5.58
CA ILE A 161 3.61 8.03 -4.74
C ILE A 161 4.32 9.14 -5.52
N GLY A 162 3.79 10.37 -5.45
CA GLY A 162 4.16 11.47 -6.33
C GLY A 162 3.20 11.65 -7.52
N THR A 163 2.08 10.93 -7.55
CA THR A 163 1.00 11.10 -8.54
C THR A 163 -0.31 11.53 -7.88
N TYR A 164 -1.20 12.16 -8.64
CA TYR A 164 -2.51 12.59 -8.17
C TYR A 164 -3.45 11.42 -7.95
N ASN A 165 -4.23 11.51 -6.87
CA ASN A 165 -5.45 10.73 -6.69
C ASN A 165 -6.62 11.50 -7.26
N ILE A 166 -7.12 11.04 -8.41
CA ILE A 166 -8.22 11.67 -9.15
C ILE A 166 -9.53 10.88 -9.07
N LYS A 167 -9.69 10.05 -8.03
CA LYS A 167 -10.94 9.35 -7.76
C LYS A 167 -12.03 10.39 -7.48
N GLY A 168 -13.25 10.18 -7.97
CA GLY A 168 -14.40 11.04 -7.67
C GLY A 168 -14.35 12.47 -8.20
N LYS A 169 -15.30 13.30 -7.76
CA LYS A 169 -15.39 14.71 -8.16
C LYS A 169 -14.41 15.59 -7.40
N ASN A 170 -13.60 16.37 -8.12
CA ASN A 170 -12.73 17.38 -7.54
C ASN A 170 -13.55 18.58 -7.06
N THR A 171 -13.44 18.94 -5.78
CA THR A 171 -14.11 20.11 -5.19
C THR A 171 -13.19 20.79 -4.19
N THR A 172 -13.51 22.02 -3.78
CA THR A 172 -12.73 22.74 -2.76
C THR A 172 -12.62 21.98 -1.44
N ASN A 173 -13.71 21.33 -1.00
CA ASN A 173 -13.75 20.62 0.29
C ASN A 173 -13.23 19.17 0.20
N ARG A 174 -13.32 18.56 -0.98
CA ARG A 174 -12.91 17.18 -1.26
C ARG A 174 -12.03 17.17 -2.53
N PRO A 175 -10.82 17.74 -2.47
CA PRO A 175 -10.00 17.93 -3.65
C PRO A 175 -9.30 16.64 -4.07
N TRP A 176 -8.93 16.56 -5.35
CA TRP A 176 -7.88 15.66 -5.79
C TRP A 176 -6.55 16.10 -5.20
N ARG A 177 -5.78 15.16 -4.65
CA ARG A 177 -4.51 15.46 -3.98
C ARG A 177 -3.34 14.72 -4.60
N LEU A 178 -2.19 15.37 -4.61
CA LEU A 178 -0.91 14.74 -4.90
C LEU A 178 -0.55 13.80 -3.74
N SER A 179 -0.19 12.55 -4.05
CA SER A 179 0.33 11.62 -3.06
C SER A 179 1.79 11.94 -2.73
N TYR A 180 2.17 11.76 -1.47
CA TYR A 180 3.52 12.04 -0.99
C TYR A 180 3.91 11.12 0.17
N TRP A 181 5.19 11.10 0.52
CA TRP A 181 5.69 10.37 1.68
C TRP A 181 5.66 11.30 2.89
N LEU A 182 5.06 10.85 4.00
CA LEU A 182 4.80 11.71 5.15
C LEU A 182 6.10 12.21 5.79
N HIS A 183 7.13 11.35 5.82
CA HIS A 183 8.45 11.70 6.34
C HIS A 183 9.50 11.62 5.24
N LYS A 184 10.56 12.43 5.37
CA LYS A 184 11.73 12.37 4.49
C LYS A 184 12.34 10.98 4.56
N LYS A 185 12.56 10.38 3.41
CA LYS A 185 13.07 9.02 3.33
C LYS A 185 14.56 8.98 3.57
N THR A 186 14.95 8.07 4.45
CA THR A 186 16.30 7.53 4.57
C THR A 186 16.42 6.25 3.73
N GLN A 187 17.53 5.54 3.88
CA GLN A 187 17.72 4.21 3.31
C GLN A 187 16.61 3.25 3.78
N ARG A 188 16.15 2.38 2.88
CA ARG A 188 15.12 1.38 3.18
C ARG A 188 15.64 0.39 4.23
N ALA A 189 15.10 0.44 5.44
CA ALA A 189 15.33 -0.56 6.48
C ALA A 189 14.43 -1.79 6.26
N VAL A 190 15.01 -2.98 6.38
CA VAL A 190 14.35 -4.26 6.14
C VAL A 190 14.08 -4.95 7.47
N ASP A 191 12.86 -5.43 7.68
CA ASP A 191 12.43 -6.02 8.95
C ASP A 191 12.47 -7.56 8.92
N GLN A 192 13.57 -8.12 9.42
CA GLN A 192 13.74 -9.57 9.61
C GLN A 192 12.74 -10.13 10.65
N ARG A 193 12.46 -9.36 11.71
CA ARG A 193 11.60 -9.79 12.81
C ARG A 193 10.16 -9.90 12.34
N LEU A 194 9.69 -8.95 11.54
CA LEU A 194 8.37 -8.99 10.93
C LEU A 194 8.24 -10.16 9.95
N LEU A 195 9.26 -10.47 9.15
CA LEU A 195 9.23 -11.67 8.31
C LEU A 195 9.11 -12.95 9.17
N GLY A 196 9.83 -13.02 10.29
CA GLY A 196 9.69 -14.11 11.26
C GLY A 196 8.29 -14.19 11.87
N ARG A 197 7.69 -13.05 12.23
CA ARG A 197 6.32 -12.97 12.73
C ARG A 197 5.30 -13.42 11.69
N LEU A 198 5.43 -12.97 10.44
CA LEU A 198 4.60 -13.39 9.31
C LEU A 198 4.64 -14.89 9.09
N GLN A 199 5.77 -15.54 9.34
CA GLN A 199 5.89 -16.99 9.19
C GLN A 199 5.17 -17.80 10.27
N ARG A 200 4.84 -17.17 11.41
CA ARG A 200 4.12 -17.77 12.54
C ARG A 200 2.61 -17.55 12.50
N PHE A 201 2.14 -16.63 11.66
CA PHE A 201 0.73 -16.53 11.29
C PHE A 201 0.33 -17.68 10.36
#